data_AF-A0A954XTV1-F1
#
_entry.id   AF-A0A954XTV1-F1
#
_cell.length_a   1.000
_cell.length_b   1.000
_cell.length_c   1.000
_cell.angle_alpha   90.00
_cell.angle_beta   90.00
_cell.angle_gamma   90.00
#
_symmetry.space_group_name_H-M   'P 1'
#
loop_
_entity.id
_entity.type
_entity.pdbx_description
1 polymer ?
#
loop_
_entity_poly.entity_id
_entity_poly.type
_entity_poly.pdbx_seq_one_letter_code
_entity_poly.pdbx_strand_id
1 'polypeptide(L)'
;MAPPDPAKTDRTHSLGRRFDLVTILIVTTLWGGVLALLHVLDVPDENTAFVAGCLVAAAAGQILLDPWGHPRSASLIASVIYTFGFALAVDGLGFLRVFRDIPSFLFELIVPGVLFGYLAGVTIAAAPLLASALRRRRTHSRSSDDFDSMEE
;
A
#
# COMPACT_ATOMS: atom_id res chain seq x y z
N MET A 1 -26.09 -8.67 -43.47
CA MET A 1 -25.05 -8.97 -42.47
C MET A 1 -24.10 -7.79 -42.47
N ALA A 2 -24.23 -6.89 -41.50
CA ALA A 2 -23.43 -5.66 -41.48
C ALA A 2 -21.99 -5.96 -41.03
N PRO A 3 -20.97 -5.29 -41.59
CA PRO A 3 -19.60 -5.45 -41.16
C PRO A 3 -19.45 -5.01 -39.69
N PRO A 4 -18.66 -5.74 -38.86
CA PRO A 4 -18.40 -5.34 -37.49
C PRO A 4 -17.68 -4.00 -37.45
N ASP A 5 -18.19 -3.10 -36.60
CA ASP A 5 -17.68 -1.74 -36.39
C ASP A 5 -16.26 -1.79 -35.78
N PRO A 6 -15.22 -1.28 -36.47
CA PRO A 6 -13.84 -1.29 -35.97
C PRO A 6 -13.64 -0.37 -34.75
N ALA A 7 -14.60 0.51 -34.44
CA ALA A 7 -14.50 1.42 -33.30
C ALA A 7 -14.75 0.76 -31.94
N LYS A 8 -15.13 -0.53 -31.91
CA LYS A 8 -15.57 -1.21 -30.68
C LYS A 8 -14.59 -2.24 -30.09
N THR A 9 -13.41 -2.45 -30.70
CA THR A 9 -12.50 -3.54 -30.32
C THR A 9 -11.18 -3.16 -29.65
N ASP A 10 -10.91 -1.88 -29.37
CA ASP A 10 -9.67 -1.45 -28.68
C ASP A 10 -9.93 -0.77 -27.32
N ARG A 11 -10.79 -1.37 -26.50
CA ARG A 11 -10.84 -1.10 -25.04
C ARG A 11 -10.54 -2.34 -24.21
N THR A 12 -9.85 -3.30 -24.79
CA THR A 12 -9.04 -4.25 -24.04
C THR A 12 -7.95 -3.44 -23.35
N HIS A 13 -8.20 -3.15 -22.07
CA HIS A 13 -7.31 -2.56 -21.08
C HIS A 13 -5.96 -3.30 -21.02
N SER A 14 -5.12 -3.15 -22.04
CA SER A 14 -3.69 -3.43 -22.00
C SER A 14 -2.93 -2.29 -21.32
N LEU A 15 -3.55 -1.68 -20.29
CA LEU A 15 -2.83 -1.00 -19.23
C LEU A 15 -2.09 -2.09 -18.43
N GLY A 16 -1.13 -2.75 -19.09
CA GLY A 16 0.05 -3.28 -18.45
C GLY A 16 0.64 -2.11 -17.71
N ARG A 17 0.30 -2.00 -16.43
CA ARG A 17 0.77 -1.01 -15.49
C ARG A 17 2.27 -1.25 -15.41
N ARG A 18 3.03 -0.70 -16.36
CA ARG A 18 4.49 -0.76 -16.35
C ARG A 18 4.88 -0.27 -14.96
N PHE A 19 5.55 -1.14 -14.21
CA PHE A 19 6.07 -0.81 -12.90
C PHE A 19 6.94 0.44 -13.07
N ASP A 20 6.36 1.60 -12.78
CA ASP A 20 7.05 2.86 -12.99
C ASP A 20 8.05 3.01 -11.86
N LEU A 21 9.30 3.27 -12.24
CA LEU A 21 10.41 3.51 -11.32
C LEU A 21 10.08 4.66 -10.35
N VAL A 22 9.28 5.63 -10.80
CA VAL A 22 8.74 6.71 -9.94
C VAL A 22 7.82 6.17 -8.86
N THR A 23 6.93 5.22 -9.17
CA THR A 23 6.04 4.61 -8.18
C THR A 23 6.84 3.83 -7.15
N ILE A 24 7.83 3.05 -7.58
CA ILE A 24 8.72 2.33 -6.66
C ILE A 24 9.40 3.34 -5.74
N LEU A 25 10.07 4.36 -6.30
CA LEU A 25 10.78 5.39 -5.54
C LEU A 25 9.88 6.06 -4.49
N ILE A 26 8.66 6.47 -4.87
CA ILE A 26 7.69 7.09 -3.94
C ILE A 26 7.33 6.13 -2.82
N VAL A 27 7.04 4.86 -3.15
CA VAL A 27 6.70 3.85 -2.15
C VAL A 27 7.88 3.65 -1.20
N THR A 28 9.10 3.40 -1.70
CA THR A 28 10.26 3.21 -0.82
C THR A 28 10.56 4.45 0.02
N THR A 29 10.35 5.65 -0.52
CA THR A 29 10.58 6.92 0.20
C THR A 29 9.55 7.11 1.31
N LEU A 30 8.26 6.85 1.05
CA LEU A 30 7.22 6.90 2.06
C LEU A 30 7.48 5.89 3.18
N TRP A 31 7.88 4.67 2.81
CA TRP A 31 8.16 3.60 3.77
C TRP A 31 9.40 3.90 4.59
N GLY A 32 10.47 4.35 3.95
CA GLY A 32 11.67 4.82 4.62
C GLY A 32 11.38 6.00 5.56
N GLY A 33 10.51 6.92 5.16
CA GLY A 33 10.05 8.03 5.99
C GLY A 33 9.29 7.57 7.24
N VAL A 34 8.41 6.58 7.12
CA VAL A 34 7.71 5.98 8.27
C VAL A 34 8.70 5.33 9.23
N LEU A 35 9.63 4.51 8.72
CA LEU A 35 10.63 3.84 9.58
C LEU A 35 11.59 4.83 10.23
N ALA A 36 12.05 5.84 9.49
CA ALA A 36 12.88 6.92 10.03
C ALA A 36 12.14 7.70 11.13
N LEU A 37 10.84 7.97 10.93
CA LEU A 37 10.02 8.64 11.95
C LEU A 37 9.90 7.79 13.22
N LEU A 38 9.67 6.47 13.10
CA LEU A 38 9.63 5.57 14.25
C LEU A 38 10.96 5.58 15.02
N HIS A 39 12.09 5.61 14.29
CA HIS A 39 13.41 5.68 14.91
C HIS A 39 13.66 7.01 15.63
N VAL A 40 13.22 8.13 15.05
CA VAL A 40 13.30 9.46 15.70
C VAL A 40 12.45 9.54 16.96
N LEU A 41 11.35 8.79 17.02
CA LEU A 41 10.47 8.70 18.19
C LEU A 41 10.96 7.69 19.24
N ASP A 42 12.15 7.10 19.06
CA ASP A 42 12.73 6.09 19.96
C ASP A 42 11.80 4.91 20.21
N VAL A 43 11.07 4.49 19.17
CA VAL A 43 10.18 3.33 19.24
C VAL A 43 11.01 2.05 19.32
N PRO A 44 10.70 1.11 20.25
CA PRO A 44 11.43 -0.15 20.38
C PRO A 44 11.52 -0.93 19.07
N ASP A 45 12.64 -1.62 18.84
CA ASP A 45 12.91 -2.37 17.60
C ASP A 45 11.83 -3.40 17.29
N GLU A 46 11.26 -4.04 18.32
CA GLU A 46 10.16 -5.00 18.21
C GLU A 46 8.90 -4.36 17.58
N ASN A 47 8.55 -3.16 18.04
CA ASN A 47 7.41 -2.41 17.51
C ASN A 47 7.69 -1.89 16.10
N THR A 48 8.92 -1.49 15.82
CA THR A 48 9.33 -1.08 14.48
C THR A 48 9.26 -2.25 13.49
N ALA A 49 9.73 -3.44 13.90
CA ALA A 49 9.62 -4.67 13.11
C ALA A 49 8.15 -5.06 12.87
N PHE A 50 7.29 -4.93 13.89
CA PHE A 50 5.85 -5.16 13.77
C PHE A 50 5.21 -4.23 12.73
N VAL A 51 5.47 -2.92 12.79
CA VAL A 51 4.93 -1.96 11.83
C VAL A 51 5.43 -2.24 10.41
N ALA A 52 6.74 -2.50 10.26
CA ALA A 52 7.34 -2.86 8.98
C ALA A 52 6.68 -4.12 8.38
N GLY A 53 6.48 -5.14 9.20
CA GLY A 53 5.82 -6.38 8.78
C GLY A 53 4.35 -6.20 8.42
N CYS A 54 3.60 -5.37 9.16
CA CYS A 54 2.22 -4.99 8.82
C CYS A 54 2.15 -4.32 7.44
N LEU A 55 3.07 -3.40 7.13
CA LEU A 55 3.14 -2.75 5.82
C LEU A 55 3.40 -3.78 4.70
N VAL A 56 4.37 -4.67 4.90
CA VAL A 56 4.70 -5.74 3.94
C VAL A 56 3.50 -6.67 3.74
N ALA A 57 2.85 -7.09 4.82
CA ALA A 57 1.67 -7.96 4.77
C ALA A 57 0.50 -7.29 4.05
N ALA A 58 0.24 -6.01 4.30
CA ALA A 58 -0.79 -5.26 3.58
C ALA A 58 -0.51 -5.19 2.08
N ALA A 59 0.74 -4.93 1.68
CA ALA A 59 1.15 -4.92 0.28
C ALA A 59 1.04 -6.30 -0.37
N ALA A 60 1.53 -7.35 0.31
CA ALA A 60 1.42 -8.73 -0.15
C ALA A 60 -0.05 -9.16 -0.28
N GLY A 61 -0.89 -8.78 0.69
CA GLY A 61 -2.33 -9.03 0.68
C GLY A 61 -3.02 -8.41 -0.53
N GLN A 62 -2.70 -7.15 -0.85
CA GLN A 62 -3.23 -6.50 -2.05
C GLN A 62 -2.80 -7.20 -3.34
N ILE A 63 -1.57 -7.70 -3.42
CA ILE A 63 -1.09 -8.43 -4.60
C ILE A 63 -1.78 -9.81 -4.71
N LEU A 64 -1.90 -10.53 -3.60
CA LEU A 64 -2.45 -11.89 -3.56
C LEU A 64 -3.97 -11.91 -3.72
N LEU A 65 -4.66 -10.90 -3.19
CA LEU A 65 -6.13 -10.82 -3.16
C LEU A 65 -6.69 -9.80 -4.17
N ASP A 66 -5.83 -9.19 -5.01
CA ASP A 66 -6.24 -8.26 -6.07
C ASP A 66 -7.39 -8.78 -6.96
N PRO A 67 -7.48 -10.09 -7.30
CA PRO A 67 -8.56 -10.62 -8.14
C PRO A 67 -9.96 -10.43 -7.53
N TRP A 68 -10.06 -10.15 -6.23
CA TRP A 68 -11.34 -10.05 -5.53
C TRP A 68 -11.97 -8.65 -5.64
N GLY A 69 -11.31 -7.69 -6.28
CA GLY A 69 -11.85 -6.35 -6.57
C GLY A 69 -11.98 -5.42 -5.36
N HIS A 70 -11.48 -5.82 -4.19
CA HIS A 70 -11.59 -5.06 -2.93
C HIS A 70 -10.21 -4.88 -2.26
N PRO A 71 -9.33 -4.02 -2.81
CA PRO A 71 -7.95 -3.88 -2.33
C PRO A 71 -7.83 -3.38 -0.89
N ARG A 72 -8.84 -2.65 -0.39
CA ARG A 72 -8.90 -2.20 1.02
C ARG A 72 -9.18 -3.35 1.97
N SER A 73 -10.13 -4.21 1.62
CA SER A 73 -10.45 -5.39 2.43
C SER A 73 -9.27 -6.36 2.44
N ALA A 74 -8.57 -6.51 1.31
CA ALA A 74 -7.36 -7.31 1.19
C ALA A 74 -6.25 -6.87 2.16
N SER A 75 -5.94 -5.57 2.22
CA SER A 75 -4.91 -5.05 3.13
C SER A 75 -5.31 -5.21 4.60
N LEU A 76 -6.58 -5.02 4.93
CA LEU A 76 -7.09 -5.23 6.29
C LEU A 76 -6.95 -6.68 6.72
N ILE A 77 -7.45 -7.61 5.91
CA ILE A 77 -7.39 -9.05 6.20
C ILE A 77 -5.95 -9.51 6.35
N ALA A 78 -5.06 -9.11 5.44
CA ALA A 78 -3.66 -9.50 5.50
C ALA A 78 -2.94 -8.93 6.74
N SER A 79 -3.26 -7.70 7.14
CA SER A 79 -2.68 -7.09 8.34
C SER A 79 -3.19 -7.75 9.62
N VAL A 80 -4.47 -8.14 9.68
CA VAL A 80 -5.03 -8.90 10.80
C VAL A 80 -4.39 -10.29 10.90
N ILE A 81 -4.24 -11.00 9.78
CA ILE A 81 -3.57 -12.31 9.75
C ILE A 81 -2.12 -12.18 10.21
N TYR A 82 -1.40 -11.16 9.73
CA TYR A 82 -0.03 -10.89 10.15
C TYR A 82 0.04 -10.56 11.65
N THR A 83 -0.84 -9.71 12.15
CA THR A 83 -0.89 -9.33 13.57
C THR A 83 -1.12 -10.55 14.45
N PHE A 84 -2.04 -11.43 14.05
CA PHE A 84 -2.27 -12.71 14.74
C PHE A 84 -1.04 -13.62 14.70
N GLY A 85 -0.40 -13.76 13.54
CA GLY A 85 0.81 -14.58 13.40
C GLY A 85 1.99 -14.02 14.19
N PHE A 86 2.18 -12.71 14.21
CA PHE A 86 3.21 -12.03 14.99
C PHE A 86 2.99 -12.21 16.48
N ALA A 87 1.77 -11.98 16.97
CA ALA A 87 1.45 -12.17 18.38
C ALA A 87 1.65 -13.63 18.82
N LEU A 88 1.27 -14.60 17.97
CA LEU A 88 1.55 -16.01 18.21
C LEU A 88 3.06 -16.33 18.22
N ALA A 89 3.85 -15.67 17.38
CA ALA A 89 5.30 -15.89 17.31
C ALA A 89 6.06 -15.30 18.51
N VAL A 90 5.66 -14.12 18.98
CA VAL A 90 6.30 -13.42 20.11
C VAL A 90 5.92 -14.07 21.44
N ASP A 91 4.63 -14.35 21.66
CA ASP A 91 4.11 -14.77 22.96
C ASP A 91 3.82 -16.29 23.03
N GLY A 92 3.91 -17.00 21.90
CA GLY A 92 3.89 -18.46 21.83
C GLY A 92 2.64 -19.09 22.46
N LEU A 93 2.86 -20.01 23.42
CA LEU A 93 1.78 -20.66 24.20
C LEU A 93 1.19 -19.74 25.28
N GLY A 94 1.85 -18.63 25.62
CA GLY A 94 1.34 -17.59 26.52
C GLY A 94 0.10 -16.91 25.94
N PHE A 95 0.14 -16.65 24.64
CA PHE A 95 -0.96 -16.13 23.84
C PHE A 95 -2.26 -16.96 23.99
N LEU A 96 -2.13 -18.29 24.06
CA LEU A 96 -3.28 -19.19 24.22
C LEU A 96 -3.95 -19.09 25.60
N ARG A 97 -3.22 -18.63 26.63
CA ARG A 97 -3.78 -18.40 27.98
C ARG A 97 -4.59 -17.12 28.07
N VAL A 98 -4.33 -16.14 27.19
CA VAL A 98 -5.04 -14.85 27.13
C VAL A 98 -6.46 -14.99 26.56
N PHE A 99 -6.77 -16.08 25.85
CA PHE A 99 -8.13 -16.42 25.40
C PHE A 99 -9.15 -16.63 26.53
N ARG A 100 -8.74 -16.53 27.80
CA ARG A 100 -9.66 -16.55 28.94
C ARG A 100 -10.53 -15.27 29.00
N ASP A 101 -10.03 -14.14 28.51
CA ASP A 101 -10.77 -12.88 28.35
C ASP A 101 -10.83 -12.49 26.87
N ILE A 102 -11.62 -13.25 26.11
CA ILE A 102 -11.82 -13.09 24.66
C ILE A 102 -12.14 -11.64 24.21
N PRO A 103 -12.95 -10.83 24.92
CA PRO A 103 -13.34 -9.51 24.42
C PRO A 103 -12.19 -8.49 24.42
N SER A 104 -11.39 -8.43 25.50
CA SER A 104 -10.24 -7.50 25.60
C SER A 104 -9.14 -7.90 24.63
N PHE A 105 -8.89 -9.19 24.52
CA PHE A 105 -7.90 -9.75 23.61
C PHE A 105 -8.22 -9.47 22.14
N LEU A 106 -9.48 -9.67 21.71
CA LEU A 106 -9.88 -9.34 20.35
C LEU A 106 -9.72 -7.84 20.08
N PHE A 107 -9.97 -6.98 21.06
CA PHE A 107 -9.77 -5.55 20.91
C PHE A 107 -8.28 -5.20 20.74
N GLU A 108 -7.41 -5.71 21.59
CA GLU A 108 -5.96 -5.49 21.53
C GLU A 108 -5.33 -6.05 20.26
N LEU A 109 -5.88 -7.11 19.68
CA LEU A 109 -5.37 -7.71 18.44
C LEU A 109 -5.92 -7.01 17.19
N ILE A 110 -7.23 -6.78 17.14
CA ILE A 110 -7.92 -6.28 15.94
C ILE A 110 -7.64 -4.80 15.74
N VAL A 111 -7.65 -3.99 16.81
CA VAL A 111 -7.53 -2.54 16.68
C VAL A 111 -6.19 -2.13 16.06
N PRO A 112 -5.03 -2.65 16.51
CA PRO A 112 -3.75 -2.33 15.88
C PRO A 112 -3.70 -2.87 14.44
N GLY A 113 -4.09 -4.12 14.21
CA GLY A 113 -4.06 -4.74 12.89
C GLY A 113 -4.91 -3.99 11.85
N VAL A 114 -6.11 -3.55 12.25
CA VAL A 114 -7.01 -2.74 11.41
C VAL A 114 -6.46 -1.33 11.21
N LEU A 115 -5.97 -0.68 12.26
CA LEU A 115 -5.43 0.68 12.17
C LEU A 115 -4.20 0.74 11.25
N PHE A 116 -3.22 -0.14 11.49
CA PHE A 116 -2.02 -0.22 10.67
C PHE A 116 -2.33 -0.72 9.25
N GLY A 117 -3.23 -1.70 9.10
CA GLY A 117 -3.66 -2.17 7.78
C GLY A 117 -4.38 -1.09 6.96
N TYR A 118 -5.15 -0.23 7.61
CA TYR A 118 -5.78 0.93 6.97
C TYR A 118 -4.74 1.96 6.55
N LEU A 119 -3.82 2.36 7.44
CA LEU A 119 -2.75 3.31 7.14
C LEU A 119 -1.84 2.80 6.01
N ALA A 120 -1.48 1.52 6.03
CA ALA A 120 -0.74 0.86 4.97
C ALA A 120 -1.49 0.94 3.64
N GLY A 121 -2.77 0.56 3.64
CA GLY A 121 -3.62 0.59 2.46
C GLY A 121 -3.78 1.99 1.86
N VAL A 122 -3.95 3.01 2.70
CA VAL A 122 -4.00 4.42 2.28
C VAL A 122 -2.69 4.84 1.66
N THR A 123 -1.56 4.48 2.26
CA THR A 123 -0.22 4.83 1.76
C THR A 123 0.05 4.18 0.39
N ILE A 124 -0.28 2.90 0.24
CA ILE A 124 -0.12 2.18 -1.04
C ILE A 124 -1.05 2.77 -2.11
N ALA A 125 -2.30 3.12 -1.76
CA ALA A 125 -3.23 3.75 -2.69
C ALA A 125 -2.83 5.19 -3.07
N ALA A 126 -2.18 5.92 -2.17
CA ALA A 126 -1.72 7.29 -2.41
C ALA A 126 -0.52 7.35 -3.37
N ALA A 127 0.37 6.34 -3.36
CA ALA A 127 1.55 6.32 -4.21
C ALA A 127 1.29 6.53 -5.72
N PRO A 128 0.35 5.82 -6.37
CA PRO A 128 0.05 6.05 -7.79
C PRO A 128 -0.61 7.41 -8.05
N LEU A 129 -1.39 7.95 -7.10
CA LEU A 129 -1.96 9.29 -7.21
C LEU A 129 -0.86 10.34 -7.19
N LEU A 130 0.11 10.20 -6.27
CA LEU A 130 1.25 11.09 -6.16
C LEU A 130 2.16 11.01 -7.39
N ALA A 131 2.40 9.80 -7.90
CA ALA A 131 3.11 9.60 -9.16
C ALA A 131 2.41 10.31 -10.32
N SER A 132 1.09 10.20 -10.42
CA SER A 132 0.30 10.87 -11.47
C SER A 132 0.38 12.40 -11.36
N ALA A 133 0.38 12.94 -10.13
CA ALA A 133 0.50 14.37 -9.88
C ALA A 133 1.88 14.91 -10.26
N LEU A 134 2.96 14.18 -9.94
CA LEU A 134 4.32 14.54 -10.33
C LEU A 134 4.52 14.53 -11.84
N ARG A 135 3.95 13.54 -12.54
CA ARG A 135 4.00 13.48 -14.01
C ARG A 135 3.30 14.69 -14.63
N ARG A 136 2.10 15.06 -14.17
CA ARG A 136 1.35 16.22 -14.68
C ARG A 136 2.11 17.53 -14.56
N ARG A 137 2.87 17.73 -13.48
CA ARG A 137 3.71 18.92 -13.31
C ARG A 137 4.84 18.98 -14.34
N ARG A 138 5.51 17.85 -14.62
CA ARG A 138 6.60 17.80 -15.60
C ARG A 138 6.14 18.03 -17.03
N THR A 139 4.95 17.55 -17.42
CA THR A 139 4.43 17.82 -18.77
C THR A 139 4.05 19.28 -18.98
N HIS A 140 3.66 19.99 -17.91
CA HIS A 140 3.33 21.42 -18.02
C HIS A 140 4.56 22.31 -18.19
N SER A 141 5.68 21.98 -17.55
CA SER A 141 6.94 22.72 -17.73
C SER A 141 7.57 22.53 -19.11
N ARG A 142 7.16 21.52 -19.89
CA ARG A 142 7.76 21.26 -21.20
C ARG A 142 7.12 22.09 -22.32
N SER A 143 5.90 22.59 -22.13
CA SER A 143 5.24 23.43 -23.14
C SER A 143 5.64 24.91 -23.06
N SER A 144 6.30 25.35 -21.98
CA SER A 144 6.85 26.70 -21.89
C SER A 144 8.15 26.84 -22.68
N ASP A 145 9.04 25.84 -22.57
CA ASP A 145 10.38 25.91 -23.17
C ASP A 145 10.35 25.74 -24.70
N ASP A 146 9.37 24.99 -25.23
CA ASP A 146 9.14 24.88 -26.69
C ASP A 146 8.60 26.18 -27.31
N PHE A 147 7.99 27.08 -26.54
CA PHE A 147 7.50 28.36 -27.05
C PHE A 147 8.61 29.40 -27.15
N ASP A 148 9.52 29.45 -26.16
CA ASP A 148 10.66 30.37 -26.17
C ASP A 148 11.68 30.05 -27.28
N SER A 149 11.76 28.79 -27.73
CA SER A 149 12.67 28.37 -28.81
C SER A 149 12.15 28.62 -30.23
N MET A 150 10.93 29.16 -30.39
CA MET A 150 10.39 29.57 -31.69
C MET A 150 10.46 31.09 -31.94
N GLU A 151 10.91 31.87 -30.95
CA GLU A 151 11.07 33.34 -31.08
C GLU A 151 12.51 33.78 -31.43
N GLU A 152 13.45 32.84 -31.60
CA GLU A 152 14.81 33.08 -32.15
C GLU A 152 14.95 32.59 -33.60
#